data_AF-A0A559NSY3-F1
#
_entry.id   AF-A0A559NSY3-F1
#
_cell.length_a   1.000
_cell.length_b   1.000
_cell.length_c   1.000
_cell.angle_alpha   90.00
_cell.angle_beta   90.00
_cell.angle_gamma   90.00
#
_symmetry.space_group_name_H-M   'P 1'
#
loop_
_entity.id
_entity.type
_entity.pdbx_description
1 polymer ?
#
loop_
_entity_poly.entity_id
_entity_poly.type
_entity_poly.pdbx_seq_one_letter_code
_entity_poly.pdbx_strand_id
1 'polypeptide(L)'
;MKFEEFVKAAFVKMIYEVINADGKVHPAELEILNRLKKVIGFDDAFIERTKQLDYDNAIVTLYNIPYEQKKALAEILDEVAISDGSVHKKEMDLIIETFINIGIGEETD
;
A
#
# COMPACT_ATOMS: atom_id res chain seq x y z
N MET A 1 12.13 9.21 -5.58
CA MET A 1 12.40 8.75 -4.20
C MET A 1 13.05 7.37 -4.26
N LYS A 2 14.07 7.09 -3.45
CA LYS A 2 14.69 5.76 -3.40
C LYS A 2 14.22 5.06 -2.14
N PHE A 3 13.56 3.92 -2.29
CA PHE A 3 13.14 3.08 -1.18
C PHE A 3 14.20 2.02 -0.91
N GLU A 4 14.51 1.79 0.37
CA GLU A 4 15.19 0.57 0.78
C GLU A 4 14.32 -0.65 0.42
N GLU A 5 14.95 -1.79 0.16
CA GLU A 5 14.25 -2.97 -0.37
C GLU A 5 13.15 -3.47 0.58
N PHE A 6 13.39 -3.43 1.90
CA PHE A 6 12.41 -3.82 2.90
C PHE A 6 11.23 -2.82 3.00
N VAL A 7 11.49 -1.52 2.82
CA VAL A 7 10.42 -0.51 2.76
C VAL A 7 9.57 -0.70 1.52
N LYS A 8 10.21 -0.92 0.37
CA LYS A 8 9.53 -1.27 -0.87
C LYS A 8 8.65 -2.49 -0.69
N ALA A 9 9.15 -3.51 0.00
CA ALA A 9 8.43 -4.74 0.26
C ALA A 9 7.18 -4.50 1.12
N ALA A 10 7.28 -3.66 2.15
CA ALA A 10 6.16 -3.27 2.99
C ALA A 10 5.11 -2.45 2.22
N PHE A 11 5.53 -1.53 1.32
CA PHE A 11 4.61 -0.80 0.44
C PHE A 11 3.80 -1.76 -0.43
N VAL A 12 4.48 -2.64 -1.15
CA VAL A 12 3.84 -3.57 -2.09
C VAL A 12 2.93 -4.55 -1.33
N LYS A 13 3.32 -5.00 -0.13
CA LYS A 13 2.46 -5.78 0.76
C LYS A 13 1.16 -5.02 1.07
N MET A 14 1.23 -3.79 1.55
CA MET A 14 0.03 -3.04 1.92
C MET A 14 -0.89 -2.73 0.74
N ILE A 15 -0.31 -2.33 -0.41
CA ILE A 15 -1.09 -2.11 -1.64
C ILE A 15 -1.81 -3.40 -2.04
N TYR A 16 -1.12 -4.55 -1.95
CA TYR A 16 -1.72 -5.84 -2.26
C TYR A 16 -2.84 -6.22 -1.29
N GLU A 17 -2.66 -6.03 0.02
CA GLU A 17 -3.72 -6.32 1.00
C GLU A 17 -4.96 -5.45 0.78
N VAL A 18 -4.79 -4.18 0.45
CA VAL A 18 -5.91 -3.27 0.09
C VAL A 18 -6.67 -3.79 -1.13
N ILE A 19 -5.98 -4.03 -2.25
CA ILE A 19 -6.60 -4.56 -3.49
C ILE A 19 -7.34 -5.90 -3.25
N ASN A 20 -6.92 -6.70 -2.27
CA ASN A 20 -7.56 -8.00 -1.99
C ASN A 20 -8.56 -7.95 -0.83
N ALA A 21 -8.76 -6.81 -0.18
CA ALA A 21 -9.54 -6.69 1.05
C ALA A 21 -11.00 -7.10 0.87
N ASP A 22 -11.57 -6.85 -0.31
CA ASP A 22 -12.96 -7.18 -0.62
C ASP A 22 -13.14 -8.60 -1.22
N GLY A 23 -12.03 -9.26 -1.57
CA GLY A 23 -11.97 -10.58 -2.18
C GLY A 23 -12.13 -10.61 -3.71
N LYS A 24 -12.13 -9.45 -4.38
CA LYS A 24 -12.24 -9.31 -5.84
C LYS A 24 -11.20 -8.35 -6.35
N VAL A 25 -10.38 -8.81 -7.29
CA VAL A 25 -9.43 -7.91 -7.97
C VAL A 25 -10.07 -7.41 -9.25
N HIS A 26 -10.19 -6.10 -9.35
CA HIS A 26 -10.76 -5.40 -10.47
C HIS A 26 -9.70 -5.01 -11.53
N PRO A 27 -10.10 -4.81 -12.81
CA PRO A 27 -9.15 -4.42 -13.86
C PRO A 27 -8.42 -3.10 -13.59
N ALA A 28 -9.08 -2.11 -12.96
CA ALA A 28 -8.47 -0.82 -12.68
C ALA A 28 -7.37 -0.92 -11.61
N GLU A 29 -7.59 -1.74 -10.59
CA GLU A 29 -6.57 -2.07 -9.57
C GLU A 29 -5.34 -2.77 -10.17
N LEU A 30 -5.55 -3.66 -11.15
CA LEU A 30 -4.47 -4.30 -11.89
C LEU A 30 -3.67 -3.30 -12.72
N GLU A 31 -4.33 -2.31 -13.33
CA GLU A 31 -3.63 -1.24 -14.05
C GLU A 31 -2.78 -0.40 -13.10
N ILE A 32 -3.30 -0.06 -11.92
CA ILE A 32 -2.53 0.64 -10.88
C ILE A 32 -1.33 -0.19 -10.46
N LEU A 33 -1.51 -1.48 -10.14
CA LEU A 33 -0.41 -2.36 -9.75
C LEU A 33 0.67 -2.43 -10.84
N ASN A 34 0.28 -2.52 -12.11
CA ASN A 34 1.19 -2.51 -13.25
C ASN A 34 1.92 -1.17 -13.43
N ARG A 35 1.26 -0.04 -13.13
CA ARG A 35 1.93 1.27 -13.11
C ARG A 35 2.94 1.35 -11.96
N LEU A 36 2.56 0.87 -10.78
CA LEU A 36 3.40 0.91 -9.58
C LEU A 36 4.66 0.05 -9.73
N LYS A 37 4.59 -1.09 -10.43
CA LYS A 37 5.78 -1.87 -10.82
C LYS A 37 6.86 -0.98 -11.46
N LYS A 38 6.45 -0.05 -12.32
CA LYS A 38 7.37 0.89 -13.01
C LYS A 38 7.83 2.03 -12.11
N VAL A 39 6.93 2.60 -11.30
CA VAL A 39 7.21 3.78 -10.46
C VAL A 39 8.09 3.42 -9.26
N ILE A 40 7.76 2.33 -8.56
CA ILE A 40 8.45 1.86 -7.36
C ILE A 40 9.62 0.92 -7.74
N GLY A 41 9.57 0.30 -8.93
CA GLY A 41 10.61 -0.58 -9.44
C GLY A 41 10.56 -1.96 -8.80
N PHE A 42 9.49 -2.70 -9.06
CA PHE A 42 9.32 -4.11 -8.66
C PHE A 42 8.65 -4.91 -9.78
N ASP A 43 8.68 -6.24 -9.67
CA ASP A 43 8.11 -7.18 -10.64
C ASP A 43 7.18 -8.19 -9.97
N ASP A 44 6.59 -9.09 -10.75
CA ASP A 44 5.68 -10.12 -10.22
C ASP A 44 6.36 -11.06 -9.22
N ALA A 45 7.64 -11.38 -9.43
CA ALA A 45 8.40 -12.20 -8.48
C ALA A 45 8.61 -11.49 -7.14
N PHE A 46 8.73 -10.17 -7.15
CA PHE A 46 8.74 -9.35 -5.94
C PHE A 46 7.39 -9.42 -5.22
N ILE A 47 6.26 -9.28 -5.94
CA ILE A 47 4.93 -9.38 -5.35
C ILE A 47 4.73 -10.74 -4.67
N GLU A 48 5.10 -11.85 -5.31
CA GLU A 48 4.95 -13.18 -4.68
C GLU A 48 5.76 -13.31 -3.39
N ARG A 49 6.93 -12.68 -3.32
CA ARG A 49 7.73 -12.62 -2.08
C ARG A 49 7.06 -11.76 -1.02
N THR A 50 6.48 -10.61 -1.39
CA THR A 50 5.83 -9.72 -0.42
C THR A 50 4.57 -10.32 0.16
N LYS A 51 3.82 -11.15 -0.58
CA LYS A 51 2.65 -11.87 -0.04
C LYS A 51 3.00 -12.71 1.20
N GLN A 52 4.20 -13.28 1.24
CA GLN A 52 4.70 -14.10 2.34
C GLN A 52 5.20 -13.27 3.53
N LEU A 53 5.27 -11.94 3.40
CA LEU A 53 5.61 -11.09 4.53
C LEU A 53 4.49 -11.08 5.54
N ASP A 54 4.90 -11.12 6.79
CA ASP A 54 4.04 -10.90 7.92
C ASP A 54 3.49 -9.46 7.89
N TYR A 55 2.18 -9.34 8.08
CA TYR A 55 1.47 -8.08 7.99
C TYR A 55 1.92 -7.09 9.06
N ASP A 56 2.05 -7.56 10.31
CA ASP A 56 2.45 -6.72 11.44
C ASP A 56 3.87 -6.18 11.24
N ASN A 57 4.79 -6.98 10.73
CA ASN A 57 6.13 -6.53 10.37
C ASN A 57 6.13 -5.47 9.24
N ALA A 58 5.22 -5.58 8.27
CA ALA A 58 5.04 -4.56 7.24
C ALA A 58 4.53 -3.24 7.86
N ILE A 59 3.54 -3.30 8.75
CA ILE A 59 3.04 -2.15 9.49
C ILE A 59 4.13 -1.49 10.32
N VAL A 60 4.91 -2.26 11.10
CA VAL A 60 6.04 -1.74 11.89
C VAL A 60 7.08 -1.07 10.98
N THR A 61 7.36 -1.66 9.81
CA THR A 61 8.25 -1.05 8.82
C THR A 61 7.72 0.30 8.38
N LEU A 62 6.45 0.38 8.01
CA LEU A 62 5.81 1.60 7.51
C LEU A 62 5.60 2.66 8.60
N TYR A 63 5.46 2.27 9.85
CA TYR A 63 5.44 3.22 10.97
C TYR A 63 6.78 3.95 11.12
N ASN A 64 7.90 3.27 10.85
CA ASN A 64 9.25 3.77 11.07
C ASN A 64 9.86 4.52 9.87
N ILE A 65 9.15 4.65 8.73
CA ILE A 65 9.66 5.38 7.56
C ILE A 65 9.47 6.91 7.74
N PRO A 66 10.24 7.74 7.01
CA PRO A 66 10.04 9.18 7.00
C PRO A 66 8.62 9.57 6.55
N TYR A 67 8.10 10.67 7.09
CA TYR A 67 6.76 11.16 6.78
C TYR A 67 6.47 11.32 5.27
N GLU A 68 7.45 11.82 4.51
CA GLU A 68 7.32 11.95 3.06
C GLU A 68 7.01 10.60 2.37
N GLN A 69 7.56 9.51 2.89
CA GLN A 69 7.28 8.16 2.38
C GLN A 69 5.90 7.69 2.83
N LYS A 70 5.48 7.97 4.07
CA LYS A 70 4.12 7.68 4.53
C LYS A 70 3.07 8.37 3.65
N LYS A 71 3.31 9.64 3.32
CA LYS A 71 2.45 10.42 2.41
C LYS A 71 2.40 9.80 1.01
N ALA A 72 3.54 9.37 0.47
CA ALA A 72 3.57 8.68 -0.82
C ALA A 72 2.74 7.38 -0.81
N LEU A 73 2.78 6.61 0.30
CA LEU A 73 1.93 5.44 0.46
C LEU A 73 0.44 5.83 0.48
N ALA A 74 0.08 6.87 1.24
CA ALA A 74 -1.28 7.35 1.33
C ALA A 74 -1.86 7.79 -0.02
N GLU A 75 -1.08 8.52 -0.83
CA GLU A 75 -1.48 8.92 -2.19
C GLU A 75 -1.72 7.71 -3.10
N ILE A 76 -0.90 6.66 -2.98
CA ILE A 76 -1.08 5.42 -3.74
C ILE A 76 -2.34 4.67 -3.30
N LEU A 77 -2.57 4.57 -2.00
CA LEU A 77 -3.74 3.86 -1.46
C LEU A 77 -5.05 4.58 -1.77
N ASP A 78 -5.06 5.92 -1.75
CA ASP A 78 -6.18 6.73 -2.21
C ASP A 78 -6.47 6.47 -3.70
N GLU A 79 -5.43 6.38 -4.53
CA GLU A 79 -5.60 6.06 -5.94
C GLU A 79 -6.17 4.67 -6.21
N VAL A 80 -5.79 3.67 -5.41
CA VAL A 80 -6.38 2.32 -5.45
C VAL A 80 -7.88 2.39 -5.13
N ALA A 81 -8.26 3.10 -4.06
CA ALA A 81 -9.65 3.19 -3.60
C ALA A 81 -10.60 3.87 -4.58
N ILE A 82 -10.11 4.77 -5.45
CA ILE A 82 -10.94 5.50 -6.42
C ILE A 82 -10.97 4.85 -7.81
N SER A 83 -10.23 3.75 -8.01
CA SER A 83 -9.90 3.23 -9.34
C SER A 83 -11.09 2.64 -10.11
N ASP A 84 -12.04 2.00 -9.44
CA ASP A 84 -13.23 1.40 -10.07
C ASP A 84 -14.48 2.29 -10.04
N GLY A 85 -14.31 3.59 -9.70
CA GLY A 85 -15.42 4.53 -9.62
C GLY A 85 -16.44 4.21 -8.51
N SER A 86 -16.16 3.22 -7.67
CA SER A 86 -16.91 2.82 -6.48
C SER A 86 -15.92 2.59 -5.35
N VAL A 87 -16.08 3.28 -4.24
CA VAL A 87 -15.26 3.05 -3.04
C VAL A 87 -15.77 1.78 -2.36
N HIS A 88 -15.00 0.70 -2.37
CA HIS A 88 -15.36 -0.51 -1.63
C HIS A 88 -15.10 -0.29 -0.15
N LYS A 89 -16.13 -0.51 0.67
CA LYS A 89 -16.05 -0.23 2.11
C LYS A 89 -14.89 -0.94 2.80
N LYS A 90 -14.60 -2.19 2.42
CA LYS A 90 -13.54 -2.99 3.04
C LYS A 90 -12.13 -2.49 2.70
N GLU A 91 -11.91 -2.05 1.46
CA GLU A 91 -10.66 -1.38 1.08
C GLU A 91 -10.49 -0.09 1.88
N MET A 92 -11.53 0.74 1.95
CA MET A 92 -11.49 2.00 2.72
C MET A 92 -11.25 1.77 4.21
N ASP A 93 -11.91 0.78 4.81
CA ASP A 93 -11.70 0.41 6.22
C ASP A 93 -10.21 0.02 6.45
N LEU A 94 -9.62 -0.77 5.53
CA LEU A 94 -8.22 -1.19 5.63
C LEU A 94 -7.24 -0.03 5.38
N ILE A 95 -7.55 0.90 4.49
CA ILE A 95 -6.75 2.11 4.25
C ILE A 95 -6.74 2.99 5.50
N ILE A 96 -7.90 3.23 6.10
CA ILE A 96 -8.03 4.01 7.34
C ILE A 96 -7.24 3.34 8.48
N GLU A 97 -7.41 2.03 8.65
CA GLU A 97 -6.64 1.26 9.63
C GLU A 97 -5.13 1.37 9.39
N THR A 98 -4.70 1.26 8.13
CA THR A 98 -3.30 1.43 7.75
C THR A 98 -2.79 2.81 8.15
N PHE A 99 -3.52 3.88 7.85
CA PHE A 99 -3.11 5.25 8.19
C PHE A 99 -2.94 5.45 9.70
N ILE A 100 -3.90 4.95 10.49
CA ILE A 100 -3.81 4.99 11.95
C ILE A 100 -2.57 4.22 12.41
N ASN A 101 -2.39 2.98 11.96
CA ASN A 101 -1.32 2.11 12.43
C ASN A 101 0.09 2.59 12.05
N ILE A 102 0.24 3.33 10.95
CA ILE A 102 1.52 3.90 10.53
C ILE A 102 1.71 5.34 11.03
N GLY A 103 0.77 5.89 11.80
CA GLY A 103 0.86 7.21 12.43
C GLY A 103 0.72 8.39 11.44
N ILE A 104 -0.13 8.25 10.42
CA ILE A 104 -0.57 9.38 9.58
C ILE A 104 -1.72 10.09 10.31
N GLY A 105 -1.63 11.42 10.48
CA GLY A 105 -2.61 12.21 11.23
C GLY A 105 -2.30 12.39 12.72
N GLU A 106 -1.20 11.79 13.21
CA GLU A 106 -0.64 12.04 14.55
C GLU A 106 0.47 13.11 14.51
N GLU A 107 0.59 13.87 13.42
CA GLU A 107 1.61 14.90 13.33
C GLU A 107 1.30 16.05 14.30
N THR A 108 2.14 16.22 15.32
CA THR A 108 2.17 17.46 16.11
C THR A 108 3.00 18.49 15.37
N ASP A 109 2.43 19.68 15.13
CA ASP A 109 3.13 20.88 14.65
C ASP A 109 4.40 21.21 15.47
#